data_AF-A0AAV8W5W6-F1
#
_entry.id   AF-A0AAV8W5W6-F1
#
_cell.length_a   1.000
_cell.length_b   1.000
_cell.length_c   1.000
_cell.angle_alpha   90.00
_cell.angle_beta   90.00
_cell.angle_gamma   90.00
#
_symmetry.space_group_name_H-M   'P 1'
#
loop_
_entity.id
_entity.type
_entity.pdbx_description
1 polymer ?
#
loop_
_entity_poly.entity_id
_entity_poly.type
_entity_poly.pdbx_seq_one_letter_code
_entity_poly.pdbx_strand_id
1 'polypeptide(L)' 'MSAEDGIFIDRHLKMKFFNLFFIVVFALVALHQTAYACIANGNGCQPDGSQGNCCSTYCHKEPGWVAGYCRNR' A
#
# COMPACT_ATOMS: atom_id res chain seq x y z
N MET A 1 26.94 -38.57 -22.20
CA MET A 1 26.72 -37.46 -21.25
C MET A 1 25.92 -36.41 -22.01
N SER A 2 24.59 -36.54 -21.98
CA SER A 2 23.68 -35.84 -22.90
C SER A 2 23.42 -34.39 -22.46
N ALA A 3 23.63 -33.44 -23.37
CA ALA A 3 23.40 -32.01 -23.17
C ALA A 3 21.90 -31.61 -23.22
N GLU A 4 21.01 -32.55 -23.56
CA GLU A 4 19.58 -32.31 -23.75
C GLU A 4 18.80 -32.31 -22.41
N ASP A 5 19.31 -33.00 -21.39
CA ASP A 5 18.67 -33.07 -20.06
C ASP A 5 18.83 -31.77 -19.24
N GLY A 6 19.83 -30.94 -19.56
CA GLY A 6 20.09 -29.68 -18.86
C GLY A 6 19.13 -28.54 -19.21
N ILE A 7 18.60 -28.51 -20.45
CA ILE A 7 17.73 -27.44 -20.95
C ILE A 7 16.29 -27.62 -20.45
N PHE A 8 15.84 -28.85 -20.24
CA PHE A 8 14.51 -29.15 -19.70
C PHE A 8 14.41 -28.77 -18.22
N ILE A 9 15.43 -29.07 -17.42
CA ILE A 9 15.51 -28.67 -16.00
C ILE A 9 15.64 -27.14 -15.87
N ASP A 10 16.44 -26.47 -16.71
CA ASP A 10 16.55 -25.00 -16.74
C ASP A 10 15.20 -24.32 -16.99
N ARG A 11 14.42 -24.80 -17.96
CA ARG A 11 13.09 -24.26 -18.29
C ARG A 11 12.07 -24.51 -17.16
N HIS A 12 12.13 -25.67 -16.51
CA HIS A 12 11.22 -26.04 -15.41
C HIS A 12 11.55 -25.32 -14.10
N LEU A 13 12.84 -25.08 -13.84
CA LEU A 13 13.33 -24.31 -12.69
C LEU A 13 13.01 -22.81 -12.87
N LYS A 14 13.21 -22.28 -14.08
CA LYS A 14 12.90 -20.89 -14.45
C LYS A 14 11.40 -20.58 -14.38
N MET A 15 10.51 -21.50 -14.78
CA MET A 15 9.05 -21.37 -14.61
C MET A 15 8.63 -21.40 -13.12
N LYS A 16 9.30 -22.18 -12.28
CA LYS A 16 9.04 -22.21 -10.82
C LYS A 16 9.56 -20.96 -10.13
N PHE A 17 10.74 -20.46 -10.50
CA PHE A 17 11.27 -19.19 -10.02
C PHE A 17 10.43 -18.00 -10.48
N PHE A 18 9.98 -18.00 -11.74
CA PHE A 18 9.06 -17.00 -12.25
C PHE A 18 7.75 -17.03 -11.47
N ASN A 19 7.11 -18.20 -11.32
CA ASN A 19 5.90 -18.31 -10.50
C ASN A 19 6.11 -17.90 -9.04
N LEU A 20 7.21 -18.30 -8.40
CA LEU A 20 7.56 -17.87 -7.03
C LEU A 20 7.74 -16.35 -6.95
N PHE A 21 8.39 -15.74 -7.93
CA PHE A 21 8.54 -14.30 -8.02
C PHE A 21 7.19 -13.58 -8.11
N PHE A 22 6.28 -14.05 -8.98
CA PHE A 22 4.94 -13.49 -9.08
C PHE A 22 4.15 -13.68 -7.77
N ILE A 23 4.22 -14.85 -7.13
CA ILE A 23 3.54 -15.10 -5.85
C ILE A 23 4.03 -14.14 -4.76
N VAL A 24 5.35 -13.93 -4.65
CA VAL A 24 5.93 -13.00 -3.67
C VAL A 24 5.53 -11.56 -3.99
N VAL A 25 5.57 -11.14 -5.25
CA VAL A 25 5.14 -9.79 -5.66
C VAL A 25 3.65 -9.57 -5.38
N PHE A 26 2.78 -10.52 -5.73
CA PHE A 26 1.36 -10.44 -5.42
C PHE A 26 1.09 -10.41 -3.91
N ALA A 27 1.81 -11.19 -3.11
CA ALA A 27 1.70 -11.17 -1.65
C ALA A 27 2.10 -9.81 -1.06
N LEU A 28 3.16 -9.17 -1.58
CA LEU A 28 3.60 -7.84 -1.14
C LEU A 28 2.62 -6.72 -1.56
N VAL A 29 2.01 -6.82 -2.75
CA VAL A 29 0.99 -5.87 -3.22
C VAL A 29 -0.31 -6.01 -2.42
N ALA A 30 -0.71 -7.23 -2.07
CA ALA A 30 -1.89 -7.49 -1.23
C ALA A 30 -1.73 -6.88 0.18
N LEU A 31 -0.49 -6.82 0.71
CA LEU A 31 -0.21 -6.18 2.00
C LEU A 31 -0.33 -4.64 1.97
N HIS A 32 -0.34 -3.99 0.80
CA HIS A 32 -0.36 -2.53 0.67
C HIS A 32 -1.76 -1.90 0.73
N GLN A 33 -2.78 -2.61 1.20
CA GLN A 33 -4.13 -2.07 1.35
C GLN A 33 -4.33 -1.40 2.72
N THR A 34 -3.54 -0.37 3.02
CA THR A 34 -3.93 0.65 4.00
C THR A 34 -3.94 2.02 3.33
N ALA A 35 -4.58 2.09 2.16
CA ALA A 35 -5.24 3.31 1.77
C ALA A 35 -6.37 3.55 2.78
N TYR A 36 -6.03 4.10 3.94
CA TYR A 36 -6.99 4.82 4.76
C TYR A 36 -7.73 5.71 3.77
N ALA A 37 -9.03 5.50 3.61
CA ALA A 37 -9.87 6.39 2.82
C ALA A 37 -9.57 7.80 3.34
N CYS A 38 -8.76 8.53 2.58
CA CYS A 38 -8.16 9.73 3.13
C CYS A 38 -9.25 10.79 3.16
N ILE A 39 -9.30 11.54 4.26
CA ILE A 39 -10.36 12.51 4.45
C ILE A 39 -10.12 13.65 3.44
N ALA A 40 -11.11 13.90 2.59
CA ALA A 40 -11.07 14.98 1.61
C ALA A 40 -10.90 16.35 2.29
N ASN A 41 -10.31 17.31 1.58
CA ASN A 41 -10.19 18.68 2.08
C ASN A 41 -11.57 19.28 2.38
N GLY A 42 -11.70 19.96 3.51
CA GLY A 42 -12.94 20.53 4.02
C GLY A 42 -13.74 19.59 4.92
N ASN A 43 -13.45 18.28 4.94
CA ASN A 43 -14.10 17.36 5.88
C ASN A 43 -13.49 17.44 7.28
N GLY A 44 -14.32 17.10 8.26
CA GLY A 44 -13.94 17.04 9.66
C GLY A 44 -12.75 16.10 9.87
N CYS A 45 -11.75 16.59 10.59
CA CYS A 45 -10.59 15.81 10.99
C CYS A 45 -10.31 16.01 12.46
N GLN A 46 -9.65 15.03 13.04
CA GLN A 46 -9.36 15.01 14.46
C GLN A 46 -7.86 14.71 14.62
N PRO A 47 -7.10 15.56 15.34
CA PRO A 47 -5.64 15.44 15.42
C PRO A 47 -5.18 14.20 16.19
N ASP A 48 -6.09 13.56 16.93
CA ASP A 48 -5.88 12.26 17.56
C ASP A 48 -5.93 11.09 16.55
N GLY A 49 -6.25 11.36 15.28
CA GLY A 49 -6.38 10.35 14.23
C GLY A 49 -7.66 9.51 14.33
N SER A 50 -8.59 9.84 15.23
CA SER A 50 -9.79 9.04 15.49
C SER A 50 -10.76 8.99 14.30
N GLN A 51 -10.71 9.98 13.40
CA GLN A 51 -11.55 10.04 12.20
C GLN A 51 -10.81 9.62 10.92
N GLY A 52 -9.53 9.24 11.02
CA GLY A 52 -8.66 8.98 9.87
C GLY A 52 -7.75 10.18 9.53
N ASN A 53 -6.92 10.00 8.50
CA ASN A 53 -5.92 10.99 8.10
C ASN A 53 -6.38 11.78 6.87
N CYS A 54 -6.11 13.08 6.85
CA CYS A 54 -6.39 13.94 5.70
C CYS A 54 -5.57 13.51 4.47
N CYS A 55 -6.14 13.57 3.27
CA CYS A 55 -5.38 13.32 2.03
C CYS A 55 -4.19 14.29 1.89
N SER A 56 -4.35 15.51 2.40
CA SER A 56 -3.29 16.53 2.46
C SER A 56 -2.28 16.32 3.59
N THR A 57 -2.47 15.31 4.44
CA THR A 57 -1.72 15.06 5.69
C THR A 57 -1.76 16.21 6.69
N TYR A 58 -2.70 17.15 6.50
CA TYR A 58 -2.80 18.35 7.32
C TYR A 58 -4.24 18.56 7.81
N CYS A 59 -4.40 18.43 9.12
CA CYS A 59 -5.61 18.70 9.86
C CYS A 59 -5.49 20.06 10.54
N HIS A 60 -6.29 21.03 10.11
CA HIS A 60 -6.32 22.37 10.70
C HIS A 60 -7.30 22.38 11.88
N LYS A 61 -6.77 22.52 13.10
CA LYS A 61 -7.57 22.63 14.32
C LYS A 61 -7.03 23.76 15.19
N GLU A 62 -7.89 24.72 15.50
CA GLU A 62 -7.58 25.82 16.41
C GLU A 62 -7.89 25.44 17.88
N PRO A 63 -7.19 26.03 18.86
CA PRO A 63 -7.46 25.78 20.27
C PRO A 63 -8.86 26.28 20.64
N GLY A 64 -9.72 25.36 21.09
CA GLY A 64 -11.13 25.61 21.43
C GLY A 64 -12.14 24.96 20.48
N TRP A 65 -11.71 24.44 19.34
CA TRP A 65 -12.61 23.77 18.40
C TRP A 65 -12.84 22.30 18.80
N VAL A 66 -14.08 21.81 18.64
CA VAL A 66 -14.44 20.42 18.94
C VAL A 66 -13.79 19.47 17.92
N ALA A 67 -13.92 19.78 16.63
CA ALA A 67 -13.27 19.07 15.52
C ALA A 67 -12.53 20.05 14.61
N GLY A 68 -11.41 19.62 14.02
CA GLY A 68 -10.70 20.36 12.98
C GLY A 68 -11.25 20.01 11.60
N TYR A 69 -10.61 20.51 10.55
CA TYR A 69 -10.92 20.14 9.17
C TYR A 69 -9.66 19.95 8.32
N CYS A 70 -9.74 19.07 7.32
CA CYS A 70 -8.63 18.83 6.40
C CYS A 70 -8.42 20.05 5.51
N ARG A 71 -7.18 20.53 5.43
CA ARG A 71 -6.82 21.65 4.57
C ARG A 71 -5.54 21.29 3.83
N ASN A 72 -5.32 21.85 2.64
CA ASN A 72 -3.99 21.83 2.05
C ASN A 72 -3.06 22.75 2.86
N ARG A 73 -1.79 22.36 3.02
CA ARG A 73 -0.78 23.22 3.66
C ARG A 73 -0.55 24.50 2.87
#